data_AF-A0A526VG90-F1
#
_entry.id   AF-A0A526VG90-F1
#
_cell.length_a   1.000
_cell.length_b   1.000
_cell.length_c   1.000
_cell.angle_alpha   90.00
_cell.angle_beta   90.00
_cell.angle_gamma   90.00
#
_symmetry.space_group_name_H-M   'P 1'
#
loop_
_entity.id
_entity.type
_entity.pdbx_description
1 polymer ?
#
loop_
_entity_poly.entity_id
_entity_poly.type
_entity_poly.pdbx_seq_one_letter_code
_entity_poly.pdbx_strand_id
1 'polypeptide(L)'
;MDILDPSVAISPSAQSAVDIFKGEWSSKSPATADATTAPGSAPPSLKAHVSTGFRKPLRDFSGKRILELGPMEAGHAYLMYQAGAESILAVEANCDPI
;
A
#
# COMPACT_ATOMS: atom_id res chain seq x y z
N MET A 1 22.92 -10.43 6.85
CA MET A 1 22.42 -9.06 7.05
C MET A 1 21.16 -9.24 7.88
N ASP A 2 21.21 -8.87 9.15
CA ASP A 2 20.10 -9.09 10.09
C ASP A 2 19.01 -8.06 9.79
N ILE A 3 17.89 -8.50 9.21
CA ILE A 3 16.80 -7.64 8.72
C ILE A 3 15.93 -7.07 9.86
N LEU A 4 16.23 -7.42 11.11
CA LEU A 4 15.31 -7.21 12.24
C LEU A 4 15.61 -5.99 13.13
N ASP A 5 16.69 -5.24 12.90
CA ASP A 5 17.15 -4.23 13.87
C ASP A 5 17.06 -2.72 13.54
N PRO A 6 16.62 -2.22 12.35
CA PRO A 6 16.40 -0.77 12.22
C PRO A 6 15.03 -0.29 12.76
N SER A 7 14.08 -1.21 13.00
CA SER A 7 12.65 -0.85 13.15
C SER A 7 12.20 -0.47 14.57
N VAL A 8 13.06 -0.57 15.59
CA VAL A 8 12.67 -0.41 17.00
C VAL A 8 13.05 0.96 17.59
N ALA A 9 13.83 1.78 16.88
CA ALA A 9 14.34 3.05 17.43
C ALA A 9 13.41 4.27 17.24
N ILE A 10 12.30 4.15 16.51
CA ILE A 10 11.49 5.29 16.04
C ILE A 10 10.02 5.07 16.40
N SER A 11 9.35 6.11 16.92
CA SER A 11 7.93 6.06 17.24
C SER A 11 7.09 5.78 15.98
N PRO A 12 6.04 4.93 16.07
CA PRO A 12 5.15 4.66 14.95
C PRO A 12 4.49 5.93 14.40
N SER A 13 4.53 6.08 13.08
CA SER A 13 3.93 7.18 12.32
C SER A 13 3.70 6.74 10.87
N ALA A 14 2.86 7.45 10.12
CA ALA A 14 2.70 7.16 8.70
C ALA A 14 4.02 7.32 7.92
N GLN A 15 4.86 8.29 8.30
CA GLN A 15 6.18 8.48 7.69
C GLN A 15 7.15 7.33 8.03
N SER A 16 7.23 6.91 9.29
CA SER A 16 8.12 5.79 9.66
C SER A 16 7.71 4.47 8.99
N ALA A 17 6.42 4.28 8.73
CA ALA A 17 5.91 3.11 8.00
C ALA A 17 6.33 3.06 6.52
N VAL A 18 6.59 4.20 5.88
CA VAL A 18 7.13 4.23 4.50
C VAL A 18 8.66 4.30 4.49
N ASP A 19 9.27 4.90 5.52
CA ASP A 19 10.73 5.07 5.61
C ASP A 19 11.48 3.74 5.79
N ILE A 20 10.84 2.68 6.29
CA ILE A 20 11.42 1.33 6.31
C ILE A 20 11.79 0.81 4.91
N PHE A 21 11.21 1.42 3.87
CA PHE A 21 11.44 1.10 2.45
C PHE A 21 12.10 2.26 1.70
N LYS A 22 12.78 3.15 2.41
CA LYS A 22 13.39 4.36 1.84
C LYS A 22 14.37 4.01 0.71
N GLY A 23 14.16 4.62 -0.46
CA GLY A 23 14.97 4.39 -1.66
C GLY A 23 14.35 3.37 -2.63
N GLU A 24 13.54 2.46 -2.10
CA GLU A 24 12.93 1.35 -2.81
C GLU A 24 11.44 1.62 -3.13
N TRP A 25 10.74 2.42 -2.29
CA TRP A 25 9.34 2.76 -2.53
C TRP A 25 9.12 3.62 -3.79
N SER A 26 8.42 3.05 -4.77
CA SER A 26 8.29 3.60 -6.12
C SER A 26 7.10 4.55 -6.29
N SER A 27 5.96 4.29 -5.65
CA SER A 27 4.72 5.08 -5.85
C SER A 27 4.62 6.33 -4.99
N LYS A 28 3.92 7.35 -5.51
CA LYS A 28 3.51 8.52 -4.73
C LYS A 28 2.45 8.16 -3.69
N SER A 29 2.69 8.54 -2.45
CA SER A 29 1.67 8.56 -1.42
C SER A 29 0.47 9.43 -1.84
N PRO A 30 -0.77 9.04 -1.48
CA PRO A 30 -1.93 9.92 -1.60
C PRO A 30 -1.69 11.24 -0.86
N ALA A 31 -2.22 12.35 -1.38
CA ALA A 31 -2.10 13.66 -0.72
C ALA A 31 -2.77 13.73 0.67
N THR A 32 -3.65 12.76 0.97
CA THR A 32 -4.30 12.60 2.27
C THR A 32 -3.49 11.76 3.25
N ALA A 33 -2.39 11.15 2.81
CA ALA A 33 -1.47 10.44 3.69
C ALA A 33 -0.58 11.45 4.41
N ASP A 34 -0.38 11.26 5.71
CA ASP A 34 0.58 12.02 6.53
C ASP A 34 2.01 11.46 6.33
N ALA A 35 2.40 11.25 5.07
CA ALA A 35 3.65 10.63 4.68
C ALA A 35 4.07 11.02 3.26
N THR A 36 5.38 11.10 3.05
CA THR A 36 6.01 11.36 1.76
C THR A 36 6.88 10.17 1.35
N THR A 37 6.81 9.77 0.08
CA THR A 37 7.63 8.69 -0.47
C THR A 37 8.74 9.24 -1.36
N ALA A 38 9.91 8.61 -1.27
CA ALA A 38 11.09 8.92 -2.07
C ALA A 38 11.75 7.60 -2.55
N PRO A 39 11.93 7.39 -3.87
CA PRO A 39 11.78 8.35 -4.96
C PRO A 39 10.32 8.73 -5.29
N GLY A 40 9.34 7.86 -4.99
CA GLY A 40 7.92 8.18 -5.17
C GLY A 40 7.62 8.79 -6.54
N SER A 41 8.27 8.32 -7.60
CA SER A 41 8.22 8.94 -8.92
C SER A 41 7.06 8.40 -9.74
N ALA A 42 6.66 7.15 -9.50
CA ALA A 42 5.52 6.55 -10.15
C ALA A 42 4.24 7.27 -9.71
N PRO A 43 3.34 7.60 -10.67
CA PRO A 43 2.04 8.16 -10.31
C PRO A 43 1.36 7.22 -9.32
N PRO A 44 0.50 7.75 -8.40
CA PRO A 44 -0.24 6.90 -7.51
C PRO A 44 -0.87 5.77 -8.33
N SER A 45 -0.62 4.52 -7.95
CA SER A 45 -1.06 3.28 -8.62
C SER A 45 -2.56 3.25 -9.00
N LEU A 46 -3.30 4.22 -8.44
CA LEU A 46 -4.73 4.40 -8.44
C LEU A 46 -5.47 4.61 -9.76
N LYS A 47 -4.87 5.10 -10.86
CA LYS A 47 -5.70 5.52 -12.04
C LYS A 47 -5.71 4.58 -13.24
N ALA A 48 -4.69 3.76 -13.46
CA ALA A 48 -4.60 2.97 -14.69
C ALA A 48 -5.29 1.59 -14.61
N HIS A 49 -5.24 0.91 -13.47
CA HIS A 49 -5.74 -0.48 -13.36
C HIS A 49 -7.21 -0.59 -12.91
N VAL A 50 -7.71 0.33 -12.08
CA VAL A 50 -9.12 0.32 -11.62
C VAL A 50 -10.10 0.72 -12.71
N SER A 51 -9.67 1.56 -13.66
CA SER A 51 -10.53 2.01 -14.76
C SER A 51 -10.85 0.88 -15.75
N THR A 52 -10.02 -0.16 -15.85
CA THR A 52 -10.14 -1.23 -16.86
C THR A 52 -10.32 -2.65 -16.27
N GLY A 53 -9.76 -2.96 -15.10
CA GLY A 53 -9.81 -4.30 -14.51
C GLY A 53 -10.96 -4.56 -13.53
N PHE A 54 -11.35 -3.55 -12.74
CA PHE A 54 -12.49 -3.66 -11.82
C PHE A 54 -13.79 -3.44 -12.62
N ARG A 55 -14.34 -4.53 -13.18
CA ARG A 55 -15.66 -4.53 -13.83
C ARG A 55 -16.68 -3.89 -12.89
N LYS A 56 -17.69 -3.18 -13.42
CA LYS A 56 -18.73 -2.47 -12.64
C LYS A 56 -19.26 -3.18 -11.37
N PRO A 57 -19.52 -4.51 -11.33
CA PRO A 57 -19.96 -5.18 -10.10
C PRO A 57 -18.88 -5.33 -9.00
N LEU A 58 -17.60 -5.14 -9.31
CA LEU A 58 -16.46 -5.23 -8.37
C LEU A 58 -16.07 -3.87 -7.78
N ARG A 59 -16.88 -2.82 -7.97
CA ARG A 59 -16.56 -1.47 -7.46
C ARG A 59 -17.05 -1.21 -6.04
N ASP A 60 -17.91 -2.08 -5.53
CA ASP A 60 -18.43 -1.97 -4.18
C ASP A 60 -17.80 -3.04 -3.28
N PHE A 61 -16.95 -2.58 -2.37
CA PHE A 61 -16.34 -3.42 -1.34
C PHE A 61 -17.02 -3.23 0.03
N SER A 62 -18.12 -2.48 0.10
CA SER A 62 -18.85 -2.20 1.34
C SER A 62 -19.12 -3.47 2.15
N GLY A 63 -18.64 -3.49 3.39
CA GLY A 63 -18.85 -4.59 4.32
C GLY A 63 -18.12 -5.90 3.96
N LYS A 64 -17.19 -5.88 3.00
CA LYS A 64 -16.44 -7.08 2.60
C LYS A 64 -15.16 -7.23 3.41
N ARG A 65 -14.85 -8.48 3.75
CA ARG A 65 -13.55 -8.90 4.28
C ARG A 65 -12.74 -9.49 3.12
N ILE A 66 -11.57 -8.92 2.85
CA ILE A 66 -10.79 -9.19 1.63
C ILE A 66 -9.46 -9.84 2.01
N LEU A 67 -9.03 -10.84 1.22
CA LEU A 67 -7.67 -11.37 1.24
C LEU A 67 -6.94 -10.83 0.00
N GLU A 68 -5.83 -10.13 0.19
CA GLU A 68 -4.94 -9.65 -0.86
C GLU A 68 -3.65 -10.46 -0.83
N LEU A 69 -3.27 -11.04 -1.97
CA LEU A 69 -2.06 -11.85 -2.12
C LEU A 69 -1.07 -11.06 -2.99
N GLY A 70 0.08 -10.70 -2.43
CA GLY A 70 1.08 -9.86 -3.06
C GLY A 70 0.64 -8.38 -3.15
N PRO A 71 0.41 -7.69 -2.02
CA PRO A 71 0.00 -6.28 -2.01
C PRO A 71 1.07 -5.32 -2.52
N MET A 72 2.35 -5.73 -2.56
CA MET A 72 3.49 -4.83 -2.81
C MET A 72 3.36 -3.55 -1.95
N GLU A 73 3.25 -2.37 -2.58
CA GLU A 73 3.08 -1.05 -1.95
C GLU A 73 1.63 -0.72 -1.52
N ALA A 74 0.77 -1.73 -1.39
CA ALA A 74 -0.63 -1.63 -0.94
C ALA A 74 -1.55 -0.74 -1.79
N GLY A 75 -1.23 -0.55 -3.07
CA GLY A 75 -2.01 0.29 -3.98
C GLY A 75 -3.46 -0.16 -4.16
N HIS A 76 -3.69 -1.48 -4.34
CA HIS A 76 -5.04 -2.02 -4.46
C HIS A 76 -5.76 -2.11 -3.11
N ALA A 77 -5.05 -2.49 -2.04
CA ALA A 77 -5.56 -2.39 -0.67
C ALA A 77 -6.17 -1.01 -0.38
N TYR A 78 -5.43 0.06 -0.68
CA TYR A 78 -5.92 1.43 -0.48
C TYR A 78 -7.20 1.72 -1.28
N LEU A 79 -7.28 1.28 -2.54
CA LEU A 79 -8.46 1.45 -3.39
C LEU A 79 -9.68 0.67 -2.87
N MET A 80 -9.49 -0.58 -2.45
CA MET A 80 -10.56 -1.41 -1.90
C MET A 80 -11.05 -0.86 -0.56
N TYR A 81 -10.15 -0.34 0.26
CA TYR A 81 -10.49 0.36 1.51
C TYR A 81 -11.34 1.60 1.24
N GLN A 82 -10.91 2.44 0.30
CA GLN A 82 -11.69 3.62 -0.12
C GLN A 82 -13.04 3.27 -0.75
N ALA A 83 -13.20 2.05 -1.26
CA ALA A 83 -14.44 1.52 -1.80
C ALA A 83 -15.32 0.79 -0.76
N GLY A 84 -14.99 0.90 0.54
CA GLY A 84 -15.85 0.46 1.65
C GLY A 84 -15.51 -0.92 2.24
N ALA A 85 -14.37 -1.52 1.90
CA ALA A 85 -13.95 -2.77 2.53
C ALA A 85 -13.99 -2.66 4.06
N GLU A 86 -14.58 -3.67 4.72
CA GLU A 86 -14.63 -3.76 6.19
C GLU A 86 -13.23 -4.05 6.74
N SER A 87 -12.52 -4.99 6.10
CA SER A 87 -11.15 -5.35 6.45
C SER A 87 -10.43 -5.94 5.25
N ILE A 88 -9.11 -5.77 5.24
CA ILE A 88 -8.22 -6.32 4.22
C ILE A 88 -7.08 -7.02 4.95
N LEU A 89 -6.95 -8.33 4.74
CA LEU A 89 -5.80 -9.11 5.15
C LEU A 89 -4.88 -9.23 3.94
N ALA A 90 -3.70 -8.62 4.00
CA ALA A 90 -2.73 -8.65 2.91
C ALA A 90 -1.53 -9.52 3.28
N VAL A 91 -1.12 -10.40 2.37
CA VAL A 91 0.02 -11.32 2.55
C VAL A 91 1.04 -11.09 1.44
N GLU A 92 2.24 -10.67 1.82
CA GLU A 92 3.39 -10.50 0.94
C GLU A 92 4.45 -11.55 1.28
N ALA A 93 4.96 -12.24 0.26
CA ALA A 93 6.03 -13.21 0.41
C ALA A 93 7.41 -12.58 0.21
N ASN A 94 7.47 -11.46 -0.52
CA ASN A 94 8.71 -10.73 -0.73
C ASN A 94 9.20 -10.11 0.59
N CYS A 95 10.42 -10.47 1.00
CA CYS A 95 11.08 -9.94 2.18
C CYS A 95 11.94 -8.71 1.88
N ASP A 96 12.20 -8.43 0.60
CA ASP A 96 12.99 -7.28 0.15
C ASP A 96 12.04 -6.22 -0.45
N PRO A 97 12.11 -4.95 -0.01
CA PRO A 97 11.49 -3.87 -0.76
C PRO A 97 12.19 -3.73 -2.12
N ILE A 98 11.40 -3.68 -3.19
CA ILE A 98 11.83 -3.71 -4.60
C ILE A 98 12.73 -2.53 -4.94
#